data_AF-A0A9R0HZS7-F1
#
_entry.id   AF-A0A9R0HZS7-F1
#
_cell.length_a   1.000
_cell.length_b   1.000
_cell.length_c   1.000
_cell.angle_alpha   90.00
_cell.angle_beta   90.00
_cell.angle_gamma   90.00
#
_symmetry.space_group_name_H-M   'P 1'
#
loop_
_entity.id
_entity.type
_entity.pdbx_description
1 polymer ?
#
loop_
_entity_poly.entity_id
_entity_poly.type
_entity_poly.pdbx_seq_one_letter_code
_entity_poly.pdbx_strand_id
1 'polypeptide(L)'
;MAYKEEKKTSMHLGRIQQGKDESLRSNVRRFSLVSGQIPDLPDGVAFDNFLRGLKKGSFKFDLVRKSVRTMADALDEAESFIHATDICSVPKESKGTETADHPKCKDKTDKKTKRPNGTWSMEKKGYQANSSQGQKRGRPYDKEKF
;
A
#
# COMPACT_ATOMS: atom_id res chain seq x y z
N MET A 1 22.62 -24.57 38.14
CA MET A 1 23.21 -23.56 37.25
C MET A 1 22.13 -22.52 36.96
N ALA A 2 22.23 -21.32 37.54
CA ALA A 2 21.35 -20.21 37.17
C ALA A 2 21.88 -19.62 35.87
N TYR A 3 21.07 -19.64 34.81
CA TYR A 3 21.39 -18.91 33.58
C TYR A 3 21.30 -17.42 33.91
N LYS A 4 22.43 -16.70 33.82
CA LYS A 4 22.38 -15.23 33.82
C LYS A 4 21.75 -14.83 32.49
N GLU A 5 20.51 -14.35 32.56
CA GLU A 5 19.86 -13.72 31.40
C GLU A 5 20.69 -12.48 31.02
N GLU A 6 21.32 -12.54 29.84
CA GLU A 6 22.12 -11.44 29.33
C GLU A 6 21.18 -10.29 28.98
N LYS A 7 21.30 -9.17 29.69
CA LYS A 7 20.50 -7.97 29.43
C LYS A 7 20.73 -7.53 27.99
N LYS A 8 19.67 -7.53 27.17
CA LYS A 8 19.73 -6.92 25.84
C LYS A 8 20.00 -5.43 25.99
N THR A 9 20.80 -4.90 25.09
CA THR A 9 21.19 -3.49 25.05
C THR A 9 20.85 -2.88 23.69
N SER A 10 20.87 -1.56 23.57
CA SER A 10 20.64 -0.86 22.30
C SER A 10 21.57 -1.33 21.15
N MET A 11 22.78 -1.81 21.47
CA MET A 11 23.68 -2.42 20.48
C MET A 11 23.08 -3.64 19.77
N HIS A 12 22.19 -4.38 20.45
CA HIS A 12 21.51 -5.53 19.88
C HIS A 12 20.45 -5.11 18.84
N LEU A 13 19.76 -3.98 19.06
CA LEU A 13 18.81 -3.43 18.09
C LEU A 13 19.50 -3.06 16.78
N GLY A 14 20.71 -2.51 16.87
CA GLY A 14 21.48 -2.13 15.69
C GLY A 14 21.85 -3.29 14.76
N ARG A 15 21.77 -4.54 15.25
CA ARG A 15 22.00 -5.76 14.46
C ARG A 15 20.74 -6.26 13.74
N ILE A 16 19.56 -5.72 14.07
CA ILE A 16 18.30 -6.10 13.44
C ILE A 16 18.21 -5.39 12.10
N GLN A 17 18.61 -6.11 11.05
CA GLN A 17 18.45 -5.66 9.67
C GLN A 17 17.33 -6.46 9.00
N GLN A 18 16.52 -5.77 8.23
CA GLN A 18 15.51 -6.40 7.39
C GLN A 18 16.21 -7.10 6.22
N GLY A 19 16.03 -8.41 6.12
CA GLY A 19 16.58 -9.22 5.03
C GLY A 19 16.00 -8.80 3.67
N LYS A 20 16.72 -9.13 2.58
CA LYS A 20 16.30 -8.82 1.20
C LYS A 20 14.88 -9.32 0.92
N ASP A 21 14.63 -10.58 1.25
CA ASP A 21 13.37 -11.30 1.04
C ASP A 21 12.46 -11.30 2.28
N GLU A 22 12.87 -10.60 3.34
CA GLU A 22 12.08 -10.51 4.55
C GLU A 22 10.95 -9.49 4.38
N SER A 23 9.74 -9.88 4.81
CA SER A 23 8.57 -9.00 4.86
C SER A 23 8.72 -7.96 5.97
N LEU A 24 8.06 -6.81 5.80
CA LEU A 24 8.05 -5.77 6.83
C LEU A 24 7.49 -6.31 8.16
N ARG A 25 6.41 -7.12 8.09
CA ARG A 25 5.78 -7.75 9.24
C ARG A 25 6.73 -8.62 10.07
N SER A 26 7.58 -9.41 9.41
CA SER A 26 8.60 -10.23 10.09
C SER A 26 9.64 -9.37 10.80
N ASN A 27 10.13 -8.33 10.11
CA ASN A 27 11.13 -7.44 10.69
C ASN A 27 10.58 -6.67 11.91
N VAL A 28 9.38 -6.09 11.81
CA VAL A 28 8.72 -5.39 12.93
C VAL A 28 8.58 -6.32 14.13
N ARG A 29 8.12 -7.56 13.93
CA ARG A 29 8.00 -8.55 15.02
C ARG A 29 9.34 -8.83 15.72
N ARG A 30 10.43 -9.01 14.96
CA ARG A 30 11.76 -9.22 15.53
C ARG A 30 12.24 -7.99 16.29
N PHE A 31 12.01 -6.80 15.72
CA PHE A 31 12.38 -5.54 16.35
C PHE A 31 11.65 -5.36 17.69
N SER A 32 10.31 -5.49 17.70
CA SER A 32 9.48 -5.35 18.90
C SER A 32 9.88 -6.35 20.00
N LEU A 33 10.22 -7.59 19.63
CA LEU A 33 10.65 -8.61 20.59
C LEU A 33 11.97 -8.23 21.29
N VAL A 34 12.94 -7.69 20.54
CA VAL A 34 14.24 -7.30 21.10
C VAL A 34 14.12 -5.97 21.84
N SER A 35 13.35 -5.00 21.33
CA SER A 35 13.16 -3.72 21.99
C SER A 35 12.41 -3.86 23.31
N GLY A 36 11.41 -4.74 23.38
CA GLY A 36 10.67 -5.04 24.62
C GLY A 36 11.52 -5.69 25.72
N GLN A 37 12.69 -6.24 25.39
CA GLN A 37 13.65 -6.78 26.37
C GLN A 37 14.60 -5.72 26.93
N ILE A 38 14.57 -4.48 26.42
CA ILE A 38 15.47 -3.41 26.82
C ILE A 38 14.67 -2.44 27.71
N PRO A 39 14.91 -2.41 29.03
CA PRO A 39 14.25 -1.46 29.91
C PRO A 39 14.70 -0.04 29.59
N ASP A 40 13.78 0.93 29.75
CA ASP A 40 14.00 2.37 29.57
C ASP A 40 14.65 2.76 28.22
N LEU A 41 14.35 2.02 27.16
CA LEU A 41 14.85 2.30 25.81
C LEU A 41 14.32 3.67 25.33
N PRO A 42 15.20 4.65 25.03
CA PRO A 42 14.74 5.93 24.52
C PRO A 42 14.08 5.80 23.15
N ASP A 43 12.95 6.45 22.95
CA ASP A 43 12.15 6.38 21.72
C ASP A 43 12.96 6.71 20.46
N GLY A 44 13.73 7.82 20.50
CA GLY A 44 14.60 8.21 19.38
C GLY A 44 15.68 7.18 19.05
N VAL A 45 16.23 6.50 20.07
CA VAL A 45 17.20 5.42 19.85
C VAL A 45 16.51 4.22 19.19
N ALA A 46 15.30 3.86 19.62
CA ALA A 46 14.53 2.79 18.98
C ALA A 46 14.24 3.14 17.51
N PHE A 47 13.73 4.35 17.26
CA PHE A 47 13.40 4.85 15.93
C PHE A 47 14.63 4.86 15.00
N ASP A 48 15.77 5.38 15.43
CA ASP A 48 16.99 5.43 14.63
C ASP A 48 17.50 4.04 14.26
N ASN A 49 17.44 3.09 15.21
CA ASN A 49 17.81 1.70 14.95
C ASN A 49 16.82 1.02 14.00
N PHE A 50 15.52 1.25 14.17
CA PHE A 50 14.47 0.73 13.29
C PHE A 50 14.67 1.25 11.87
N LEU A 51 14.75 2.57 11.68
CA LEU A 51 14.94 3.22 10.38
C LEU A 51 16.24 2.77 9.70
N ARG A 52 17.33 2.61 10.46
CA ARG A 52 18.60 2.07 9.93
C ARG A 52 18.47 0.61 9.51
N GLY A 53 17.74 -0.20 10.27
CA GLY A 53 17.50 -1.61 10.03
C GLY A 53 16.58 -1.92 8.84
N LEU A 54 15.70 -0.98 8.45
CA LEU A 54 14.80 -1.16 7.31
C LEU A 54 15.54 -1.25 5.98
N LYS A 55 15.09 -2.19 5.12
CA LYS A 55 15.58 -2.31 3.75
C LYS A 55 15.16 -1.09 2.94
N LYS A 56 15.92 -0.79 1.88
CA LYS A 56 15.56 0.26 0.92
C LYS A 56 14.24 -0.14 0.24
N GLY A 57 13.30 0.80 0.12
CA GLY A 57 11.99 0.52 -0.48
C GLY A 57 10.96 1.60 -0.18
N SER A 58 9.73 1.36 -0.64
CA SER A 58 8.59 2.28 -0.49
C SER A 58 8.31 2.64 0.97
N PHE A 59 8.23 1.64 1.85
CA PHE A 59 7.94 1.91 3.27
C PHE A 59 8.95 2.86 3.92
N LYS A 60 10.26 2.62 3.73
CA LYS A 60 11.32 3.50 4.26
C LYS A 60 11.23 4.91 3.66
N PHE A 61 10.90 5.03 2.39
CA PHE A 61 10.68 6.32 1.72
C PHE A 61 9.44 7.03 2.28
N ASP A 62 8.35 6.30 2.53
CA ASP A 62 7.11 6.85 3.08
C ASP A 62 7.30 7.42 4.48
N LEU A 63 8.09 6.77 5.34
CA LEU A 63 8.45 7.33 6.66
C LEU A 63 9.13 8.71 6.54
N VAL A 64 10.05 8.85 5.59
CA VAL A 64 10.76 10.11 5.34
C VAL A 64 9.80 11.15 4.75
N ARG A 65 9.00 10.75 3.76
CA ARG A 65 8.01 11.62 3.09
C ARG A 65 6.96 12.16 4.06
N LYS A 66 6.51 11.33 5.00
CA LYS A 66 5.56 11.70 6.06
C LYS A 66 6.23 12.37 7.26
N SER A 67 7.55 12.53 7.24
CA SER A 67 8.34 13.14 8.31
C SER A 67 8.11 12.50 9.68
N VAL A 68 7.98 11.17 9.73
CA VAL A 68 7.80 10.41 10.98
C VAL A 68 9.04 10.58 11.86
N ARG A 69 8.84 10.81 13.17
CA ARG A 69 9.92 11.06 14.15
C ARG A 69 9.88 10.19 15.39
N THR A 70 8.76 9.51 15.67
CA THR A 70 8.61 8.68 16.86
C THR A 70 8.52 7.21 16.50
N MET A 71 8.88 6.31 17.44
CA MET A 71 8.75 4.87 17.20
C MET A 71 7.28 4.47 17.09
N ALA A 72 6.40 5.08 17.88
CA ALA A 72 4.96 4.80 17.85
C ALA A 72 4.36 5.08 16.46
N ASP A 73 4.58 6.29 15.92
CA ASP A 73 4.09 6.67 14.60
C ASP A 73 4.67 5.75 13.49
N ALA A 74 5.92 5.31 13.65
CA ALA A 74 6.56 4.41 12.70
C ALA A 74 5.92 3.00 12.71
N LEU A 75 5.45 2.53 13.87
CA LEU A 75 4.75 1.24 14.00
C LEU A 75 3.33 1.34 13.44
N ASP A 76 2.61 2.43 13.69
CA ASP A 76 1.27 2.68 13.13
C ASP A 76 1.32 2.76 11.59
N GLU A 77 2.34 3.43 11.06
CA GLU A 77 2.58 3.49 9.62
C GLU A 77 2.95 2.11 9.06
N ALA A 78 3.72 1.30 9.81
CA ALA A 78 4.06 -0.06 9.40
C ALA A 78 2.82 -0.95 9.32
N GLU A 79 1.92 -0.88 10.30
CA GLU A 79 0.66 -1.61 10.30
C GLU A 79 -0.22 -1.19 9.12
N SER A 80 -0.38 0.11 8.92
CA SER A 80 -1.14 0.67 7.80
C SER A 80 -0.57 0.22 6.45
N PHE A 81 0.75 0.25 6.29
CA PHE A 81 1.44 -0.21 5.10
C PHE A 81 1.24 -1.71 4.86
N ILE A 82 1.41 -2.54 5.90
CA ILE A 82 1.19 -4.00 5.81
C ILE A 82 -0.24 -4.29 5.38
N HIS A 83 -1.23 -3.65 6.02
CA HIS A 83 -2.63 -3.83 5.68
C HIS A 83 -2.95 -3.42 4.24
N ALA A 84 -2.42 -2.28 3.78
CA ALA A 84 -2.56 -1.86 2.39
C ALA A 84 -1.91 -2.86 1.43
N THR A 85 -0.72 -3.38 1.74
CA THR A 85 -0.08 -4.40 0.91
C THR A 85 -0.84 -5.71 0.89
N ASP A 86 -1.45 -6.12 2.00
CA ASP A 86 -2.25 -7.35 2.07
C ASP A 86 -3.52 -7.21 1.21
N ILE A 87 -4.21 -6.06 1.24
CA ILE A 87 -5.38 -5.78 0.38
C ILE A 87 -5.00 -5.70 -1.11
N CYS A 88 -3.88 -5.05 -1.42
CA CYS A 88 -3.43 -4.87 -2.80
C CYS A 88 -2.64 -6.07 -3.34
N SER A 89 -2.46 -7.12 -2.55
CA SER A 89 -1.82 -8.35 -3.00
C SER A 89 -2.74 -9.09 -3.98
N VAL A 90 -2.42 -9.03 -5.26
CA VAL A 90 -3.07 -9.89 -6.25
C VAL A 90 -2.54 -11.32 -6.06
N PRO A 91 -3.41 -12.33 -5.90
CA PRO A 91 -2.97 -13.72 -5.94
C PRO A 91 -2.22 -13.94 -7.25
N LYS A 92 -0.95 -14.33 -7.17
CA LYS A 92 -0.26 -14.82 -8.37
C LYS A 92 -0.96 -16.12 -8.77
N GLU A 93 -1.83 -16.06 -9.77
CA GLU A 93 -2.28 -17.27 -10.47
C GLU A 93 -1.02 -18.00 -10.95
N SER A 94 -0.70 -19.11 -10.30
CA SER A 94 0.34 -20.02 -10.78
C SER A 94 -0.15 -20.61 -12.09
N LYS A 95 0.34 -20.07 -13.20
CA LYS A 95 0.17 -20.65 -14.53
C LYS A 95 0.89 -22.00 -14.58
N GLY A 96 0.11 -23.07 -14.41
CA GLY A 96 0.13 -24.30 -15.20
C GLY A 96 1.33 -25.25 -15.05
N THR A 97 1.10 -26.36 -14.34
CA THR A 97 1.32 -27.71 -14.88
C THR A 97 0.14 -28.59 -14.48
N GLU A 98 -0.44 -29.20 -15.51
CA GLU A 98 -1.67 -29.97 -15.61
C GLU A 98 -1.51 -31.41 -15.10
N THR A 99 -2.50 -31.93 -14.35
CA THR A 99 -3.11 -33.27 -14.53
C THR A 99 -4.36 -33.45 -13.66
N ALA A 100 -5.50 -33.64 -14.32
CA ALA A 100 -6.72 -34.40 -13.99
C ALA A 100 -7.20 -34.52 -12.53
N ASP A 101 -8.44 -34.09 -12.20
CA ASP A 101 -9.66 -34.92 -12.33
C ASP A 101 -10.93 -34.22 -11.76
N HIS A 102 -12.00 -34.18 -12.59
CA HIS A 102 -13.44 -34.03 -12.30
C HIS A 102 -14.08 -32.67 -11.82
N PRO A 103 -15.41 -32.42 -12.08
CA PRO A 103 -15.87 -31.41 -13.03
C PRO A 103 -17.16 -30.64 -12.58
N LYS A 104 -17.73 -29.89 -13.53
CA LYS A 104 -19.08 -29.26 -13.58
C LYS A 104 -19.19 -27.81 -13.13
N CYS A 105 -18.79 -26.91 -14.03
CA CYS A 105 -19.53 -25.66 -14.22
C CYS A 105 -20.48 -25.86 -15.41
N LYS A 106 -21.78 -25.68 -15.20
CA LYS A 106 -22.79 -25.77 -16.26
C LYS A 106 -22.81 -24.48 -17.07
N ASP A 107 -22.51 -24.65 -18.34
CA ASP A 107 -22.75 -23.74 -19.45
C ASP A 107 -24.23 -23.30 -19.52
N LYS A 108 -24.48 -22.03 -19.85
CA LYS A 108 -25.37 -21.57 -20.96
C LYS A 108 -25.35 -20.04 -21.02
N THR A 109 -24.76 -19.47 -22.07
CA THR A 109 -25.50 -18.76 -23.14
C THR A 109 -24.57 -17.86 -23.96
N ASP A 110 -24.38 -18.27 -25.21
CA ASP A 110 -23.90 -17.46 -26.32
C ASP A 110 -24.68 -16.13 -26.44
N LYS A 111 -23.94 -15.01 -26.41
CA LYS A 111 -24.23 -13.89 -27.30
C LYS A 111 -22.99 -13.03 -27.53
N LYS A 112 -22.32 -13.27 -28.66
CA LYS A 112 -21.39 -12.28 -29.26
C LYS A 112 -22.10 -10.95 -29.44
N THR A 113 -21.67 -9.91 -28.72
CA THR A 113 -21.79 -8.54 -29.20
C THR A 113 -20.60 -7.71 -28.74
N LYS A 114 -20.14 -6.85 -29.65
CA LYS A 114 -18.86 -6.14 -29.65
C LYS A 114 -18.66 -5.28 -28.38
N ARG A 115 -17.44 -5.31 -27.84
CA ARG A 115 -16.95 -4.39 -26.79
C ARG A 115 -17.05 -2.95 -27.31
N PRO A 116 -17.70 -2.02 -26.60
CA PRO A 116 -17.30 -0.63 -26.65
C PRO A 116 -16.28 -0.38 -25.53
N ASN A 117 -15.13 0.15 -25.94
CA ASN A 117 -14.11 0.68 -25.05
C ASN A 117 -14.73 1.84 -24.24
N GLY A 118 -15.03 1.59 -22.96
CA GLY A 118 -15.75 2.51 -22.09
C GLY A 118 -14.80 3.43 -21.33
N THR A 119 -14.37 4.49 -22.01
CA THR A 119 -13.99 5.76 -21.39
C THR A 119 -15.09 6.19 -20.42
N TRP A 120 -14.72 6.51 -19.18
CA TRP A 120 -15.57 7.06 -18.13
C TRP A 120 -16.55 8.12 -18.67
N SER A 121 -17.83 7.78 -18.77
CA SER A 121 -18.91 8.74 -19.02
C SER A 121 -19.90 8.64 -17.88
N MET A 122 -19.78 9.55 -16.91
CA MET A 122 -20.81 9.78 -15.90
C MET A 122 -21.96 10.54 -16.56
N GLU A 123 -23.04 9.82 -16.83
CA GLU A 123 -24.31 10.34 -17.32
C GLU A 123 -24.94 11.28 -16.26
N LYS A 124 -25.04 12.58 -16.56
CA LYS A 124 -25.92 13.49 -15.81
C LYS A 124 -27.32 13.42 -16.43
N LYS A 125 -28.21 12.68 -15.78
CA LYS A 125 -29.64 12.69 -16.11
C LYS A 125 -30.29 13.95 -15.55
N GLY A 126 -30.88 14.75 -16.44
CA GLY A 126 -31.36 16.09 -16.18
C GLY A 126 -32.73 16.18 -15.50
N TYR A 127 -33.00 17.36 -14.94
CA TYR A 127 -34.35 17.90 -14.81
C TYR A 127 -34.56 18.89 -15.96
N GLN A 128 -35.58 18.61 -16.76
CA GLN A 128 -36.01 19.39 -17.91
C GLN A 128 -36.97 20.49 -17.46
N ALA A 129 -36.72 21.74 -17.87
CA ALA A 129 -37.71 22.81 -17.88
C ALA A 129 -37.71 23.47 -19.26
N ASN A 130 -38.92 23.80 -19.70
CA ASN A 130 -39.36 23.98 -21.08
C ASN A 130 -38.78 25.17 -21.85
N SER A 131 -38.86 25.03 -23.18
CA SER A 131 -39.16 26.06 -24.19
C SER A 131 -38.33 27.35 -24.12
N SER A 132 -37.56 27.71 -25.14
CA SER A 132 -38.11 28.14 -26.43
C SER A 132 -36.97 28.60 -27.34
N GLN A 133 -37.33 28.76 -28.62
CA GLN A 133 -36.53 29.06 -29.80
C GLN A 133 -35.45 30.13 -29.60
N GLY A 134 -34.27 29.91 -30.20
CA GLY A 134 -33.24 30.94 -30.29
C GLY A 134 -32.14 30.54 -31.26
N GLN A 135 -32.11 31.23 -32.39
CA GLN A 135 -31.33 30.93 -33.59
C GLN A 135 -29.81 31.11 -33.42
N LYS A 136 -29.10 30.24 -34.14
CA LYS A 136 -27.93 30.52 -35.02
C LYS A 136 -26.65 31.14 -34.41
N ARG A 137 -25.60 30.30 -34.47
CA ARG A 137 -24.29 30.51 -35.12
C ARG A 137 -23.53 31.82 -34.85
N GLY A 138 -22.32 31.69 -34.30
CA GLY A 138 -21.22 32.63 -34.52
C GLY A 138 -20.01 32.42 -33.60
N ARG A 139 -18.92 31.86 -34.13
CA ARG A 139 -17.53 32.08 -33.69
C ARG A 139 -16.85 32.88 -34.82
N PRO A 140 -15.65 33.47 -34.63
CA PRO A 140 -15.05 34.18 -33.51
C PRO A 140 -14.48 35.56 -33.97
N TYR A 141 -13.84 36.35 -33.09
CA TYR A 141 -12.45 36.85 -33.21
C TYR A 141 -12.16 38.09 -32.32
N ASP A 142 -11.06 37.93 -31.56
CA ASP A 142 -9.91 38.83 -31.34
C ASP A 142 -10.02 40.25 -30.77
N LYS A 143 -8.89 40.62 -30.12
CA LYS A 143 -8.47 41.89 -29.48
C LYS A 143 -8.94 42.01 -28.01
N GLU A 144 -8.07 42.32 -27.03
CA GLU A 144 -6.92 43.21 -27.11
C GLU A 144 -5.95 42.93 -25.95
N LYS A 145 -4.66 43.11 -26.23
CA LYS A 145 -3.59 43.31 -25.25
C LYS A 145 -3.79 44.68 -24.59
N PHE A 146 -3.62 44.77 -23.28
CA PHE A 146 -2.74 45.73 -22.60
C PHE A 146 -2.41 45.20 -21.21
#